data_AF-A0A1J3INI4-F1
#
_entry.id   AF-A0A1J3INI4-F1
#
_cell.length_a   1.000
_cell.length_b   1.000
_cell.length_c   1.000
_cell.angle_alpha   90.00
_cell.angle_beta   90.00
_cell.angle_gamma   90.00
#
_symmetry.space_group_name_H-M   'P 1'
#
loop_
_entity.id
_entity.type
_entity.pdbx_description
1 polymer ?
#
loop_
_entity_poly.entity_id
_entity_poly.type
_entity_poly.pdbx_seq_one_letter_code
_entity_poly.pdbx_strand_id
1 'polypeptide(L)'
;RIFFPYGQAASLLVDSGIDPYRIDQALEKWGMPMGVFKMSDMSGVDIFVHVSQIINSAYGERCYNTTLGKQLFEAKRLGQKTGAGYYKYQKPPAAIPDAKGIEPFITQARQDAKGLVKLDNSKLTDKEIIELVLYPVVNESYRVVA
;
A
#
# COMPACT_ATOMS: atom_id res chain seq x y z
N ARG A 1 -9.29 4.63 -11.61
CA ARG A 1 -9.51 3.24 -12.08
C ARG A 1 -8.17 2.50 -12.25
N ILE A 2 -7.33 2.88 -13.20
CA ILE A 2 -6.00 2.27 -13.45
C ILE A 2 -5.08 2.29 -12.20
N PHE A 3 -5.18 3.34 -11.40
CA PHE A 3 -4.36 3.52 -10.21
C PHE A 3 -4.66 2.57 -9.05
N PHE A 4 -5.90 2.07 -8.89
CA PHE A 4 -6.26 1.31 -7.68
C PHE A 4 -5.55 -0.05 -7.55
N PRO A 5 -5.39 -0.81 -8.63
CA PRO A 5 -4.55 -2.02 -8.62
C PRO A 5 -3.13 -1.78 -8.09
N TYR A 6 -2.55 -0.58 -8.29
CA TYR A 6 -1.23 -0.23 -7.77
C TYR A 6 -1.18 -0.30 -6.24
N GLY A 7 -2.12 0.38 -5.57
CA GLY A 7 -2.23 0.39 -4.11
C GLY A 7 -2.68 -0.94 -3.52
N GLN A 8 -3.58 -1.65 -4.20
CA GLN A 8 -4.06 -2.96 -3.79
C GLN A 8 -2.96 -4.02 -3.87
N ALA A 9 -2.17 -4.04 -4.95
CA ALA A 9 -1.06 -4.97 -5.12
C ALA A 9 0.05 -4.72 -4.09
N ALA A 10 0.39 -3.46 -3.84
CA ALA A 10 1.36 -3.12 -2.79
C ALA A 10 0.87 -3.55 -1.40
N SER A 11 -0.42 -3.37 -1.11
CA SER A 11 -1.00 -3.79 0.16
C SER A 11 -1.07 -5.32 0.30
N LEU A 12 -1.35 -6.03 -0.80
CA LEU A 12 -1.24 -7.49 -0.86
C LEU A 12 0.17 -7.95 -0.50
N LEU A 13 1.21 -7.31 -1.03
CA LEU A 13 2.59 -7.66 -0.67
C LEU A 13 2.90 -7.42 0.82
N VAL A 14 2.35 -6.35 1.41
CA VAL A 14 2.51 -6.09 2.84
C VAL A 14 1.85 -7.17 3.69
N ASP A 15 0.62 -7.53 3.35
CA ASP A 15 -0.16 -8.57 4.02
C ASP A 15 0.47 -9.97 3.80
N SER A 16 1.19 -10.16 2.69
CA SER A 16 1.99 -11.35 2.41
C SER A 16 3.34 -11.38 3.13
N GLY A 17 3.82 -10.29 3.73
CA GLY A 17 5.05 -10.30 4.55
C GLY A 17 6.15 -9.33 4.11
N ILE A 18 5.95 -8.55 3.05
CA ILE A 18 6.94 -7.58 2.55
C ILE A 18 6.81 -6.26 3.33
N ASP A 19 7.92 -5.60 3.61
CA ASP A 19 7.87 -4.31 4.31
C ASP A 19 7.40 -3.18 3.38
N PRO A 20 6.49 -2.29 3.83
CA PRO A 20 5.99 -1.19 3.00
C PRO A 20 7.12 -0.26 2.54
N TYR A 21 8.12 -0.03 3.39
CA TYR A 21 9.28 0.79 3.08
C TYR A 21 10.15 0.19 1.97
N ARG A 22 10.25 -1.15 1.92
CA ARG A 22 10.99 -1.87 0.89
C ARG A 22 10.30 -1.75 -0.46
N ILE A 23 8.97 -1.86 -0.46
CA ILE A 23 8.15 -1.68 -1.67
C ILE A 23 8.33 -0.26 -2.21
N ASP A 24 8.18 0.76 -1.35
CA ASP A 24 8.37 2.15 -1.75
C ASP A 24 9.79 2.41 -2.29
N GLN A 25 10.82 1.89 -1.62
CA GLN A 25 12.20 2.03 -2.07
C GLN A 25 12.45 1.37 -3.43
N ALA A 26 11.91 0.17 -3.66
CA ALA A 26 12.06 -0.54 -4.94
C ALA A 26 11.41 0.24 -6.09
N LEU A 27 10.20 0.78 -5.86
CA LEU A 27 9.45 1.57 -6.84
C LEU A 27 10.17 2.89 -7.16
N GLU A 28 10.65 3.60 -6.14
CA GLU A 28 11.39 4.85 -6.31
C GLU A 28 12.71 4.63 -7.05
N LYS A 29 13.46 3.59 -6.68
CA LYS A 29 14.71 3.21 -7.36
C LYS A 29 14.49 2.84 -8.82
N TRP A 30 13.35 2.24 -9.15
CA TRP A 30 13.00 1.91 -10.53
C TRP A 30 12.68 3.14 -11.38
N GLY A 31 12.18 4.21 -10.76
CA GLY A 31 11.90 5.48 -11.44
C GLY A 31 10.57 6.13 -11.10
N MET A 32 9.79 5.56 -10.17
CA MET A 32 8.60 6.27 -9.67
C MET A 32 9.02 7.50 -8.86
N PRO A 33 8.35 8.66 -9.04
CA PRO A 33 8.70 9.88 -8.31
C PRO A 33 8.46 9.74 -6.80
N MET A 34 7.57 8.83 -6.41
CA MET A 34 7.22 8.56 -5.02
C MET A 34 6.69 7.14 -4.86
N GLY A 35 7.07 6.50 -3.76
CA GLY A 35 6.50 5.22 -3.34
C GLY A 35 4.99 5.30 -3.06
N VAL A 36 4.33 4.15 -3.15
CA VAL A 36 2.87 4.05 -3.03
C VAL A 36 2.38 4.39 -1.63
N PHE A 37 3.12 4.01 -0.58
CA PHE A 37 2.74 4.29 0.80
C PHE A 37 3.03 5.74 1.19
N LYS A 38 4.15 6.31 0.75
CA LYS A 38 4.42 7.76 0.89
C LYS A 38 3.35 8.60 0.19
N MET A 39 2.94 8.23 -1.01
CA MET A 39 1.87 8.92 -1.74
C MET A 39 0.52 8.77 -1.03
N SER A 40 0.25 7.60 -0.43
CA SER A 40 -0.95 7.38 0.39
C SER A 40 -0.99 8.30 1.59
N ASP A 41 0.14 8.44 2.31
CA ASP A 41 0.25 9.38 3.42
C ASP A 41 0.18 10.86 2.99
N MET A 42 0.72 11.20 1.82
CA MET A 42 0.69 12.56 1.29
C MET A 42 -0.76 12.98 0.96
N SER A 43 -1.52 12.09 0.33
CA SER A 43 -2.92 12.36 -0.04
C SER A 43 -3.85 12.27 1.17
N GLY A 44 -3.61 11.29 2.04
CA GLY A 44 -4.43 10.97 3.19
C GLY A 44 -4.99 9.54 3.13
N VAL A 45 -4.74 8.76 4.18
CA VAL A 45 -5.22 7.36 4.27
C VAL A 45 -6.75 7.28 4.23
N ASP A 46 -7.45 8.26 4.79
CA ASP A 46 -8.91 8.39 4.74
C ASP A 46 -9.45 8.47 3.30
N ILE A 47 -8.74 9.19 2.41
CA ILE A 47 -9.11 9.27 1.00
C ILE A 47 -8.98 7.89 0.36
N PHE A 48 -7.86 7.19 0.60
CA PHE A 48 -7.66 5.84 0.08
C PHE A 48 -8.71 4.86 0.58
N VAL A 49 -9.09 4.91 1.86
CA VAL A 49 -10.15 4.06 2.42
C VAL A 49 -11.49 4.34 1.76
N HIS A 50 -11.87 5.62 1.64
CA HIS A 50 -13.14 6.01 1.03
C HIS A 50 -13.23 5.57 -0.44
N VAL A 51 -12.17 5.82 -1.22
CA VAL A 51 -12.20 5.46 -2.64
C VAL A 51 -12.08 3.94 -2.84
N SER A 52 -11.38 3.23 -1.95
CA SER A 52 -11.38 1.76 -1.95
C SER A 52 -12.79 1.20 -1.83
N GLN A 53 -13.66 1.77 -0.98
CA GLN A 53 -15.06 1.35 -0.87
C GLN A 53 -15.82 1.51 -2.19
N ILE A 54 -15.66 2.64 -2.87
CA ILE A 54 -16.28 2.90 -4.19
C ILE A 54 -15.83 1.87 -5.22
N ILE A 55 -14.51 1.62 -5.29
CA ILE A 55 -13.93 0.68 -6.25
C ILE A 55 -14.37 -0.76 -5.97
N ASN A 56 -14.48 -1.14 -4.70
CA ASN A 56 -15.00 -2.44 -4.31
C ASN A 56 -16.47 -2.63 -4.65
N SER A 57 -17.30 -1.60 -4.46
CA SER A 57 -18.70 -1.67 -4.85
C SER A 57 -18.87 -1.83 -6.37
N ALA A 58 -17.96 -1.28 -7.17
CA ALA A 58 -18.01 -1.36 -8.62
C ALA A 58 -17.32 -2.63 -9.20
N TYR A 59 -16.24 -3.11 -8.56
CA TYR A 59 -15.34 -4.12 -9.14
C TYR A 59 -14.88 -5.19 -8.12
N GLY A 60 -15.67 -5.43 -7.07
CA GLY A 60 -15.28 -6.19 -5.87
C GLY A 60 -14.66 -7.56 -6.13
N GLU A 61 -15.15 -8.33 -7.10
CA GLU A 61 -14.61 -9.66 -7.44
C GLU A 61 -13.12 -9.65 -7.81
N ARG A 62 -12.62 -8.51 -8.31
CA ARG A 62 -11.24 -8.36 -8.79
C ARG A 62 -10.37 -7.53 -7.86
N CYS A 63 -10.90 -7.09 -6.72
CA CYS A 63 -10.21 -6.20 -5.80
C CYS A 63 -9.64 -6.99 -4.62
N TYR A 64 -8.37 -6.74 -4.31
CA TYR A 64 -7.81 -7.18 -3.04
C TYR A 64 -8.12 -6.15 -1.93
N ASN A 65 -8.63 -6.64 -0.80
CA ASN A 65 -9.09 -5.83 0.30
C ASN A 65 -8.26 -6.03 1.55
N THR A 66 -7.23 -5.21 1.69
CA THR A 66 -6.45 -5.15 2.93
C THR A 66 -7.26 -4.50 4.06
N THR A 67 -7.08 -4.98 5.30
CA THR A 67 -7.61 -4.32 6.50
C THR A 67 -6.70 -3.18 6.97
N LEU A 68 -5.44 -3.12 6.52
CA LEU A 68 -4.42 -2.18 6.99
C LEU A 68 -4.85 -0.71 6.89
N GLY A 69 -5.36 -0.29 5.73
CA GLY A 69 -5.80 1.10 5.53
C GLY A 69 -6.94 1.49 6.48
N LYS A 70 -7.89 0.58 6.73
CA LYS A 70 -9.00 0.81 7.67
C LYS A 70 -8.50 0.93 9.10
N GLN A 71 -7.58 0.06 9.52
CA GLN A 71 -6.99 0.12 10.86
C GLN A 71 -6.23 1.44 11.10
N LEU A 72 -5.48 1.93 10.09
CA LEU A 72 -4.79 3.22 10.15
C LEU A 72 -5.78 4.39 10.22
N PHE A 73 -6.85 4.33 9.45
CA PHE A 73 -7.93 5.31 9.50
C PHE A 73 -8.58 5.40 10.90
N GLU A 74 -8.94 4.25 11.48
CA GLU A 74 -9.53 4.15 12.83
C GLU A 74 -8.58 4.67 13.91
N ALA A 75 -7.28 4.43 13.76
CA ALA A 75 -6.23 4.93 14.65
C ALA A 75 -5.86 6.42 14.42
N LYS A 76 -6.56 7.12 13.51
CA LYS A 76 -6.26 8.51 13.11
C LYS A 76 -4.83 8.72 12.58
N ARG A 77 -4.23 7.68 12.02
CA ARG A 77 -2.94 7.72 11.32
C ARG A 77 -3.20 8.02 9.84
N LEU A 78 -3.53 9.28 9.55
CA LEU A 78 -3.99 9.73 8.24
C LEU A 78 -2.87 10.26 7.33
N GLY A 79 -1.60 10.05 7.66
CA GLY A 79 -0.45 10.47 6.87
C GLY A 79 0.11 11.83 7.29
N GLN A 80 0.53 12.63 6.31
CA GLN A 80 1.25 13.89 6.53
C GLN A 80 0.45 14.89 7.37
N LYS A 81 -0.87 14.96 7.15
CA LYS A 81 -1.76 15.91 7.84
C LYS A 81 -1.92 15.65 9.34
N THR A 82 -1.72 14.41 9.79
CA THR A 82 -1.77 14.01 11.21
C THR A 82 -0.39 13.76 11.81
N GLY A 83 0.68 13.96 11.03
CA GLY A 83 2.06 13.67 11.45
C GLY A 83 2.44 12.19 11.46
N ALA A 84 1.51 11.29 11.13
CA ALA A 84 1.72 9.85 11.14
C ALA A 84 0.71 9.14 10.22
N GLY A 85 1.21 8.17 9.45
CA GLY A 85 0.48 7.24 8.61
C GLY A 85 1.27 5.93 8.52
N TYR A 86 1.62 5.51 7.30
CA TYR A 86 2.65 4.47 7.07
C TYR A 86 4.03 4.93 7.55
N TYR A 87 4.34 6.22 7.35
CA TYR A 87 5.53 6.88 7.84
C TYR A 87 5.18 7.82 9.01
N LYS A 88 6.19 8.26 9.77
CA LYS A 88 6.08 9.41 10.67
C LYS A 88 6.62 10.66 9.98
N TYR A 89 6.05 11.82 10.32
CA TYR A 89 6.39 13.10 9.72
C TYR A 89 6.76 14.11 10.81
N GLN A 90 7.92 14.75 10.65
CA GLN A 90 8.38 15.88 11.47
C GLN A 90 8.34 17.17 10.63
N LYS A 91 8.44 18.36 11.24
CA LYS A 91 8.47 19.63 10.50
C LYS A 91 9.93 20.02 10.16
N PRO A 92 10.27 20.39 8.91
CA PRO A 92 9.44 20.34 7.69
C PRO A 92 9.13 18.88 7.27
N PRO A 93 7.98 18.61 6.60
CA PRO A 93 7.45 17.27 6.38
C PRO A 93 8.42 16.38 5.62
N ALA A 94 9.16 15.56 6.35
CA ALA A 94 9.99 14.50 5.84
C ALA A 94 9.38 13.15 6.23
N ALA A 95 9.23 12.26 5.25
CA ALA A 95 8.79 10.88 5.50
C ALA A 95 9.92 10.10 6.19
N ILE A 96 9.70 9.71 7.44
CA ILE A 96 10.66 8.90 8.20
C ILE A 96 10.03 7.53 8.45
N PRO A 97 10.70 6.41 8.14
CA PRO A 97 10.19 5.09 8.47
C PRO A 97 9.83 4.98 9.96
N ASP A 98 8.64 4.46 10.26
CA ASP A 98 8.09 4.29 11.60
C ASP A 98 7.81 2.82 11.88
N ALA A 99 8.85 1.97 11.78
CA ALA A 99 8.71 0.51 11.91
C ALA A 99 7.95 0.10 13.18
N LYS A 100 8.26 0.72 14.32
CA LYS A 100 7.58 0.43 15.60
C LYS A 100 6.13 0.93 15.65
N GLY A 101 5.85 2.11 15.09
CA GLY A 101 4.50 2.66 15.11
C GLY A 101 3.55 1.95 14.14
N ILE A 102 4.06 1.40 13.03
CA ILE A 102 3.25 0.70 12.03
C ILE A 102 3.09 -0.81 12.29
N GLU A 103 4.03 -1.42 13.03
CA GLU A 103 4.10 -2.87 13.29
C GLU A 103 2.80 -3.48 13.84
N PRO A 104 2.08 -2.88 14.81
CA PRO A 104 0.84 -3.47 15.31
C PRO A 104 -0.23 -3.62 14.21
N PHE A 105 -0.32 -2.63 13.32
CA PHE A 105 -1.28 -2.61 12.21
C PHE A 105 -0.89 -3.62 11.13
N ILE A 106 0.40 -3.68 10.76
CA ILE A 106 0.88 -4.68 9.79
C ILE A 106 0.66 -6.09 10.34
N THR A 107 0.95 -6.32 11.62
CA THR A 107 0.76 -7.62 12.25
C THR A 107 -0.70 -8.04 12.22
N GLN A 108 -1.63 -7.15 12.56
CA GLN A 108 -3.05 -7.44 12.49
C GLN A 108 -3.51 -7.67 11.05
N ALA A 109 -3.10 -6.84 10.09
CA ALA A 109 -3.46 -7.02 8.68
C ALA A 109 -2.97 -8.37 8.10
N ARG A 110 -1.75 -8.78 8.44
CA ARG A 110 -1.21 -10.11 8.09
C ARG A 110 -1.99 -11.27 8.72
N GLN A 111 -2.55 -11.09 9.91
CA GLN A 111 -3.41 -12.09 10.56
C GLN A 111 -4.79 -12.16 9.91
N ASP A 112 -5.34 -11.02 9.51
CA ASP A 112 -6.64 -10.92 8.84
C ASP A 112 -6.60 -11.53 7.43
N ALA A 113 -5.45 -11.42 6.75
CA ALA A 113 -5.19 -11.95 5.41
C ALA A 113 -4.98 -13.48 5.37
N LYS A 114 -5.91 -14.23 5.98
CA LYS A 114 -5.85 -15.70 6.03
C LYS A 114 -5.84 -16.29 4.62
N GLY A 115 -4.91 -17.21 4.37
CA GLY A 115 -4.79 -17.94 3.10
C GLY A 115 -3.85 -17.31 2.07
N LEU A 116 -3.29 -16.12 2.33
CA LEU A 116 -2.21 -15.61 1.50
C LEU A 116 -0.92 -16.41 1.68
N VAL A 117 -0.17 -16.53 0.60
CA VAL A 117 1.20 -17.05 0.63
C VAL A 117 2.06 -16.08 1.42
N LYS A 118 2.75 -16.60 2.44
CA LYS A 118 3.75 -15.84 3.20
C LYS A 118 5.02 -15.74 2.38
N LEU A 119 5.37 -14.52 2.01
CA LEU A 119 6.58 -14.18 1.30
C LEU A 119 7.70 -13.84 2.30
N ASP A 120 8.92 -14.15 1.89
CA ASP A 120 10.12 -13.79 2.64
C ASP A 120 10.64 -12.44 2.14
N ASN A 121 10.62 -11.45 3.03
CA ASN A 121 11.09 -10.10 2.76
C ASN A 121 12.57 -10.04 2.34
N SER A 122 13.37 -11.07 2.58
CA SER A 122 14.77 -11.11 2.14
C SER A 122 14.97 -11.76 0.77
N LYS A 123 14.00 -12.55 0.29
CA LYS A 123 14.16 -13.37 -0.93
C LYS A 123 13.58 -12.75 -2.18
N LEU A 124 12.51 -11.96 -2.07
CA LEU A 124 11.95 -11.25 -3.22
C LEU A 124 12.96 -10.24 -3.74
N THR A 125 13.23 -10.20 -5.04
CA THR A 125 14.08 -9.18 -5.66
C THR A 125 13.33 -7.86 -5.87
N ASP A 126 14.05 -6.74 -6.01
CA ASP A 126 13.44 -5.45 -6.35
C ASP A 126 12.59 -5.57 -7.62
N LYS A 127 13.09 -6.30 -8.63
CA LYS A 127 12.39 -6.54 -9.89
C LYS A 127 11.04 -7.23 -9.67
N GLU A 128 11.00 -8.31 -8.89
CA GLU A 128 9.76 -9.02 -8.61
C GLU A 128 8.76 -8.14 -7.85
N ILE A 129 9.22 -7.32 -6.90
CA ILE A 129 8.34 -6.36 -6.21
C ILE A 129 7.72 -5.39 -7.22
N ILE A 130 8.53 -4.82 -8.11
CA ILE A 130 8.07 -3.88 -9.14
C ILE A 130 7.04 -4.55 -10.05
N GLU A 131 7.34 -5.74 -10.55
CA GLU A 131 6.45 -6.51 -11.42
C GLU A 131 5.12 -6.85 -10.75
N LEU A 132 5.16 -7.35 -9.51
CA LEU A 132 3.96 -7.68 -8.73
C LEU A 132 3.08 -6.45 -8.46
N VAL A 133 3.69 -5.26 -8.31
CA VAL A 133 2.96 -4.01 -8.09
C VAL A 133 2.45 -3.39 -9.40
N LEU A 134 3.22 -3.43 -10.49
CA LEU A 134 2.90 -2.72 -11.74
C LEU A 134 2.10 -3.55 -12.75
N TYR A 135 2.24 -4.87 -12.80
CA TYR A 135 1.49 -5.70 -13.74
C TYR A 135 -0.04 -5.60 -13.56
N PRO A 136 -0.59 -5.51 -12.33
CA PRO A 136 -2.02 -5.23 -12.15
C PRO A 136 -2.47 -3.90 -12.75
N VAL A 137 -1.60 -2.88 -12.76
CA VAL A 137 -1.86 -1.56 -13.36
C VAL A 137 -1.90 -1.67 -14.89
N VAL A 138 -0.96 -2.40 -15.49
CA VAL A 138 -0.93 -2.66 -16.93
C VAL A 138 -2.18 -3.43 -17.36
N ASN A 139 -2.55 -4.48 -16.62
CA ASN A 139 -3.76 -5.26 -16.89
C ASN A 139 -5.04 -4.41 -16.80
N GLU A 140 -5.15 -3.52 -15.82
CA GLU A 140 -6.30 -2.62 -15.73
C GLU A 140 -6.27 -1.55 -16.82
N SER A 141 -5.09 -1.09 -17.26
CA SER A 141 -4.95 -0.17 -18.40
C SER A 141 -5.50 -0.79 -19.68
N TYR A 142 -5.18 -2.07 -19.93
CA TYR A 142 -5.73 -2.81 -21.07
C TYR A 142 -7.27 -2.86 -21.05
N ARG A 143 -7.87 -3.13 -19.89
CA ARG A 143 -9.35 -3.16 -19.72
C ARG A 143 -10.04 -1.80 -19.86
N VAL A 144 -9.30 -0.71 -19.79
CA VAL A 144 -9.85 0.64 -20.00
C VAL A 144 -9.91 0.96 -21.50
N VAL A 145 -9.00 0.41 -22.29
CA VAL A 145 -8.89 0.68 -23.73
C VAL A 145 -9.65 -0.36 -24.57
N ALA A 146 -9.71 -1.61 -24.12
CA ALA A 146 -10.48 -2.69 -24.73
C ALA A 146 -11.98 -2.56 -24.43
#